data_AF-B1XQ84-F1
#
_entry.id   AF-B1XQ84-F1
#
_cell.length_a   1.000
_cell.length_b   1.000
_cell.length_c   1.000
_cell.angle_alpha   90.00
_cell.angle_beta   90.00
_cell.angle_gamma   90.00
#
_symmetry.space_group_name_H-M   'P 1'
#
loop_
_entity.id
_entity.type
_entity.pdbx_description
1 polymer ?
#
loop_
_entity_poly.entity_id
_entity_poly.type
_entity_poly.pdbx_seq_one_letter_code
_entity_poly.pdbx_strand_id
1 'polypeptide(L)'
;MPMKRELYPDNWEAIALEIKESVHWFCEKCGRPCRRPGEDWFDFLEKLQSTFPQWYQQYEEEVYDDDTGEWGYIEKRGRFILTVAHLDHNPANCDRQNLKALCSVCHLRNDHSHHLKNASRTRFLKKQVDGQLSLFE
;
A
#
# COMPACT_ATOMS: atom_id res chain seq x y z
N MET A 1 -8.01 -4.81 -2.06
CA MET A 1 -8.57 -6.16 -1.83
C MET A 1 -8.07 -6.64 -0.49
N PRO A 2 -8.91 -7.23 0.37
CA PRO A 2 -8.43 -7.85 1.60
C PRO A 2 -7.49 -9.02 1.24
N MET A 3 -6.44 -9.18 2.03
CA MET A 3 -5.47 -10.26 1.88
C MET A 3 -6.15 -11.60 2.16
N LYS A 4 -6.00 -12.57 1.24
CA LYS A 4 -6.47 -13.94 1.43
C LYS A 4 -5.41 -14.74 2.18
N ARG A 5 -5.54 -14.84 3.51
CA ARG A 5 -4.50 -15.37 4.40
C ARG A 5 -4.13 -16.82 4.07
N GLU A 6 -5.09 -17.59 3.55
CA GLU A 6 -4.95 -18.97 3.14
C GLU A 6 -3.98 -19.19 1.95
N LEU A 7 -3.65 -18.15 1.18
CA LEU A 7 -2.69 -18.23 0.08
C LEU A 7 -1.23 -18.05 0.53
N TYR A 8 -1.02 -17.62 1.77
CA TYR A 8 0.29 -17.31 2.32
C TYR A 8 0.74 -18.44 3.25
N PRO A 9 2.05 -18.65 3.43
CA PRO A 9 2.55 -19.62 4.40
C PRO A 9 2.16 -19.22 5.83
N ASP A 10 2.13 -20.19 6.74
CA ASP A 10 1.73 -19.98 8.14
C ASP A 10 2.64 -18.95 8.85
N ASN A 11 3.92 -18.92 8.53
CA ASN A 11 4.91 -18.01 9.12
C ASN A 11 5.04 -16.65 8.40
N TRP A 12 4.07 -16.27 7.55
CA TRP A 12 4.12 -15.02 6.79
C TRP A 12 4.39 -13.77 7.64
N GLU A 13 3.77 -13.63 8.82
CA GLU A 13 3.98 -12.45 9.67
C GLU A 13 5.43 -12.34 10.14
N ALA A 14 6.09 -13.48 10.42
CA ALA A 14 7.50 -13.50 10.79
C ALA A 14 8.38 -13.08 9.61
N ILE A 15 8.15 -13.63 8.42
CA ILE A 15 8.86 -13.25 7.18
C ILE A 15 8.68 -11.75 6.91
N ALA A 16 7.44 -11.26 6.97
CA ALA A 16 7.14 -9.88 6.68
C ALA A 16 7.76 -8.92 7.71
N LEU A 17 7.82 -9.31 8.99
CA LEU A 17 8.48 -8.53 10.03
C LEU A 17 10.00 -8.50 9.81
N GLU A 18 10.62 -9.67 9.57
CA GLU A 18 12.06 -9.79 9.32
C GLU A 18 12.50 -8.89 8.16
N ILE A 19 11.75 -8.89 7.05
CA ILE A 19 12.05 -8.04 5.90
C ILE A 19 11.97 -6.55 6.27
N LYS A 20 10.93 -6.13 6.98
CA LYS A 20 10.77 -4.72 7.40
C LYS A 20 11.88 -4.27 8.35
N GLU A 21 12.28 -5.12 9.30
CA GLU A 21 13.40 -4.84 10.20
C GLU A 21 14.74 -4.77 9.44
N SER A 22 14.95 -5.67 8.46
CA SER A 22 16.20 -5.70 7.66
C SER A 22 16.44 -4.42 6.86
N VAL A 23 15.39 -3.66 6.57
CA VAL A 23 15.46 -2.37 5.85
C VAL A 23 15.19 -1.18 6.77
N HIS A 24 15.27 -1.39 8.08
CA HIS A 24 15.09 -0.38 9.12
C HIS A 24 13.78 0.39 9.04
N TRP A 25 12.73 -0.23 8.48
CA TRP A 25 11.44 0.40 8.20
C TRP A 25 11.46 1.50 7.12
N PHE A 26 12.40 1.43 6.18
CA PHE A 26 12.45 2.29 5.00
C PHE A 26 11.91 1.55 3.77
N CYS A 27 11.16 2.28 2.94
CA CYS A 27 10.72 1.76 1.64
C CYS A 27 11.93 1.49 0.73
N GLU A 28 12.09 0.25 0.25
CA GLU A 28 13.21 -0.15 -0.63
C GLU A 28 13.16 0.50 -2.02
N LYS A 29 12.04 1.14 -2.40
CA LYS A 29 11.89 1.82 -3.69
C LYS A 29 12.18 3.30 -3.63
N CYS A 30 11.68 4.01 -2.62
CA CYS A 30 11.78 5.47 -2.55
C CYS A 30 12.55 5.99 -1.33
N GLY A 31 12.94 5.14 -0.38
CA GLY A 31 13.62 5.56 0.84
C GLY A 31 12.73 6.28 1.84
N ARG A 32 11.39 6.21 1.71
CA ARG A 32 10.48 6.81 2.70
C ARG A 32 10.58 6.07 4.04
N PRO A 33 10.87 6.76 5.16
CA PRO A 33 10.74 6.18 6.49
C PRO A 33 9.26 5.89 6.76
N CYS A 34 8.95 4.70 7.24
CA CYS A 34 7.59 4.30 7.57
C CYS A 34 7.48 4.03 9.07
N ARG A 35 6.27 4.24 9.60
CA ARG A 35 5.99 4.13 11.03
C ARG A 35 6.03 2.68 11.49
N ARG A 36 6.64 2.44 12.65
CA ARG A 36 6.73 1.11 13.28
C ARG A 36 5.44 0.77 14.05
N PRO A 37 5.12 -0.54 14.22
CA PRO A 37 4.04 -0.98 15.08
C PRO A 37 4.27 -0.49 16.50
N GLY A 38 3.25 0.11 17.11
CA GLY A 38 3.32 0.65 18.46
C GLY A 38 4.02 2.01 18.60
N GLU A 39 4.67 2.54 17.56
CA GLU A 39 5.19 3.92 17.55
C GLU A 39 4.00 4.89 17.58
N ASP A 40 4.02 5.90 18.45
CA ASP A 40 2.98 6.92 18.45
C ASP A 40 3.05 7.78 17.18
N TRP A 41 1.90 8.31 16.75
CA TRP A 41 1.87 9.13 15.54
C TRP A 41 2.60 10.47 15.72
N PHE A 42 2.48 11.10 16.90
CA PHE A 42 3.14 12.36 17.20
C PHE A 42 4.67 12.19 17.20
N ASP A 43 5.18 11.17 17.90
CA ASP A 43 6.61 10.85 17.94
C ASP A 43 7.17 10.59 16.53
N PHE A 44 6.41 9.87 15.70
CA PHE A 44 6.79 9.63 14.31
C PHE A 44 6.84 10.93 13.49
N LEU A 45 5.88 11.84 13.67
CA LEU A 45 5.89 13.14 12.99
C LEU A 45 7.05 14.03 13.44
N GLU A 46 7.36 14.06 14.73
CA GLU A 46 8.53 14.79 15.25
C GLU A 46 9.83 14.26 14.62
N LYS A 47 9.95 12.93 14.50
CA LYS A 47 11.07 12.30 13.80
C LYS A 47 11.11 12.65 12.31
N LEU A 48 9.97 12.66 11.63
CA LEU A 48 9.90 13.11 10.23
C LEU A 48 10.37 14.56 10.11
N GLN A 49 9.87 15.45 10.96
CA GLN A 49 10.20 16.87 10.91
C GLN A 49 11.69 17.12 11.15
N SER A 50 12.26 16.46 12.16
CA SER A 50 13.65 16.65 12.59
C SER A 50 14.68 15.93 11.72
N THR A 51 14.39 14.71 11.29
CA THR A 51 15.38 13.82 10.65
C THR A 51 15.13 13.65 9.15
N PHE A 52 13.87 13.75 8.72
CA PHE A 52 13.46 13.46 7.34
C PHE A 52 12.50 14.52 6.77
N PRO A 53 12.89 15.82 6.80
CA PRO A 53 11.98 16.93 6.51
C PRO A 53 11.37 16.86 5.10
N GLN A 54 12.04 16.22 4.14
CA GLN A 54 11.53 15.98 2.79
C GLN A 54 10.28 15.09 2.75
N TRP A 55 10.10 14.26 3.77
CA TRP A 55 8.93 13.39 3.91
C TRP A 55 7.86 14.01 4.82
N TYR A 56 8.25 14.89 5.74
CA TYR A 56 7.30 15.61 6.60
C TYR A 56 6.22 16.30 5.78
N GLN A 57 6.58 17.05 4.72
CA GLN A 57 5.62 17.75 3.85
C GLN A 57 4.54 16.86 3.18
N GLN A 58 4.72 15.53 3.17
CA GLN A 58 3.79 14.60 2.54
C GLN A 58 2.80 13.98 3.53
N TYR A 59 2.88 14.34 4.83
CA TYR A 59 2.01 13.84 5.89
C TYR A 59 0.61 14.41 5.84
N GLU A 60 0.42 15.58 5.24
CA GLU A 60 -0.88 16.21 5.04
C GLU A 60 -1.11 16.51 3.56
N GLU A 61 -2.36 16.74 3.22
CA GLU A 61 -2.77 17.20 1.90
C GLU A 61 -3.86 18.23 2.11
N GLU A 62 -3.70 19.38 1.46
CA GLU A 62 -4.74 20.38 1.37
C GLU A 62 -5.88 19.82 0.51
N VAL A 63 -7.10 19.95 1.00
CA VAL A 63 -8.31 19.48 0.34
C VAL A 63 -9.36 20.58 0.36
N TYR A 64 -10.11 20.61 -0.72
CA TYR A 64 -11.31 21.43 -0.84
C TYR A 64 -12.52 20.50 -0.76
N ASP A 65 -13.47 20.87 0.08
CA ASP A 65 -14.74 20.18 0.22
C ASP A 65 -15.78 20.89 -0.68
N ASP A 66 -16.22 20.21 -1.74
CA ASP A 66 -17.20 20.76 -2.68
C ASP A 66 -18.59 20.97 -2.07
N ASP A 67 -18.93 20.22 -1.00
CA ASP A 67 -20.24 20.29 -0.35
C ASP A 67 -20.30 21.45 0.64
N THR A 68 -19.20 21.73 1.37
CA THR A 68 -19.14 22.84 2.34
C THR A 68 -18.53 24.12 1.77
N GLY A 69 -17.74 24.03 0.70
CA GLY A 69 -17.00 25.15 0.12
C GLY A 69 -15.77 25.58 0.93
N GLU A 70 -15.28 24.72 1.83
CA GLU A 70 -14.18 25.03 2.75
C GLU A 70 -12.87 24.37 2.33
N TRP A 71 -11.75 25.07 2.62
CA TRP A 71 -10.41 24.51 2.53
C TRP A 71 -9.99 23.91 3.87
N GLY A 72 -9.34 22.75 3.83
CA GLY A 72 -8.85 22.06 5.01
C GLY A 72 -7.63 21.20 4.72
N TYR A 73 -7.12 20.54 5.76
CA TYR A 73 -5.98 19.63 5.68
C TYR A 73 -6.41 18.25 6.16
N ILE A 74 -5.97 17.22 5.45
CA ILE A 74 -6.17 15.84 5.87
C ILE A 74 -4.84 15.12 6.05
N GLU A 75 -4.69 14.48 7.20
CA GLU A 75 -3.52 13.66 7.48
C GLU A 75 -3.53 12.37 6.64
N LYS A 76 -2.42 12.14 5.94
CA LYS A 76 -2.16 11.00 5.07
C LYS A 76 -1.33 9.95 5.78
N ARG A 77 -1.74 9.56 6.98
CA ARG A 77 -1.10 8.52 7.80
C ARG A 77 -0.79 7.25 7.00
N GLY A 78 -1.72 6.85 6.13
CA GLY A 78 -1.58 5.66 5.28
C GLY A 78 -0.38 5.68 4.32
N ARG A 79 0.17 6.85 3.95
CA ARG A 79 1.36 6.96 3.08
C ARG A 79 2.64 6.41 3.74
N PHE A 80 2.64 6.29 5.07
CA PHE A 80 3.77 5.91 5.91
C PHE A 80 3.62 4.51 6.52
N ILE A 81 2.76 3.67 5.94
CA ILE A 81 2.65 2.25 6.29
C ILE A 81 3.60 1.46 5.40
N LEU A 82 4.45 0.63 6.01
CA LEU A 82 5.32 -0.31 5.30
C LEU A 82 4.67 -1.68 5.19
N THR A 83 4.65 -2.19 3.97
CA THR A 83 4.08 -3.50 3.61
C THR A 83 5.12 -4.29 2.82
N VAL A 84 4.96 -5.62 2.76
CA VAL A 84 5.82 -6.47 1.92
C VAL A 84 5.02 -6.89 0.70
N ALA A 85 5.56 -6.57 -0.47
CA ALA A 85 4.98 -6.88 -1.77
C ALA A 85 5.71 -8.07 -2.41
N HIS A 86 4.95 -8.95 -3.06
CA HIS A 86 5.47 -9.98 -3.94
C HIS A 86 5.62 -9.39 -5.35
N LEU A 87 6.82 -9.41 -5.93
CA LEU A 87 7.07 -8.80 -7.23
C LEU A 87 6.36 -9.56 -8.36
N ASP A 88 6.25 -10.88 -8.24
CA ASP A 88 5.51 -11.75 -9.15
C ASP A 88 4.00 -11.85 -8.85
N HIS A 89 3.53 -11.20 -7.77
CA HIS A 89 2.15 -11.29 -7.27
C HIS A 89 1.69 -12.70 -6.86
N ASN A 90 2.62 -13.63 -6.61
CA ASN A 90 2.34 -14.97 -6.10
C ASN A 90 2.61 -15.04 -4.58
N PRO A 91 1.56 -15.10 -3.73
CA PRO A 91 1.71 -15.15 -2.27
C PRO A 91 2.50 -16.34 -1.71
N ALA A 92 2.66 -17.42 -2.49
CA ALA A 92 3.43 -18.59 -2.08
C ALA A 92 4.95 -18.42 -2.32
N ASN A 93 5.37 -17.46 -3.14
CA ASN A 93 6.77 -17.25 -3.47
C ASN A 93 7.44 -16.27 -2.49
N CYS A 94 7.88 -16.79 -1.35
CA CYS A 94 8.51 -16.01 -0.29
C CYS A 94 10.05 -15.87 -0.42
N ASP A 95 10.64 -16.10 -1.60
CA ASP A 95 12.06 -15.81 -1.81
C ASP A 95 12.34 -14.32 -1.56
N ARG A 96 13.38 -13.99 -0.80
CA ARG A 96 13.76 -12.60 -0.50
C ARG A 96 13.95 -11.74 -1.74
N GLN A 97 14.38 -12.32 -2.87
CA GLN A 97 14.53 -11.62 -4.15
C GLN A 97 13.18 -11.26 -4.78
N ASN A 98 12.13 -12.02 -4.47
CA ASN A 98 10.75 -11.77 -4.90
C ASN A 98 9.99 -10.85 -3.93
N LEU A 99 10.52 -10.59 -2.74
CA LEU A 99 9.87 -9.76 -1.73
C LEU A 99 10.50 -8.38 -1.63
N LYS A 100 9.67 -7.34 -1.58
CA LYS A 100 10.11 -5.97 -1.27
C LYS A 100 9.27 -5.29 -0.20
N ALA A 101 9.94 -4.62 0.74
CA ALA A 101 9.32 -3.70 1.68
C ALA A 101 9.01 -2.36 0.98
N LEU A 102 7.73 -2.10 0.75
CA LEU A 102 7.24 -0.92 0.05
C LEU A 102 6.27 -0.12 0.93
N CYS A 103 6.41 1.22 0.92
CA CYS A 103 5.37 2.09 1.47
C CYS A 103 4.07 1.93 0.68
N SER A 104 2.92 2.23 1.28
CA SER A 104 1.60 2.09 0.61
C SER A 104 1.55 2.72 -0.78
N VAL A 105 2.19 3.88 -0.97
CA VAL A 105 2.24 4.55 -2.28
C VAL A 105 3.03 3.73 -3.31
N CYS A 106 4.21 3.23 -2.93
CA CYS A 106 5.03 2.43 -3.82
C CYS A 106 4.43 1.04 -4.09
N HIS A 107 3.76 0.45 -3.10
CA HIS A 107 3.07 -0.82 -3.23
C HIS A 107 1.89 -0.70 -4.20
N LEU A 108 1.01 0.31 -4.04
CA LEU A 108 -0.09 0.53 -4.98
C LEU A 108 0.39 0.76 -6.42
N ARG A 109 1.55 1.42 -6.60
CA ARG A 109 2.18 1.57 -7.92
C ARG A 109 2.71 0.25 -8.46
N ASN A 110 3.24 -0.63 -7.61
CA ASN A 110 3.66 -1.98 -8.00
C ASN A 110 2.47 -2.78 -8.53
N ASP A 111 1.35 -2.72 -7.81
CA ASP A 111 0.17 -3.54 -8.09
C ASP A 111 -0.73 -2.96 -9.19
N HIS A 112 -0.42 -1.79 -9.72
CA HIS A 112 -1.25 -1.06 -10.68
C HIS A 112 -1.69 -1.92 -11.87
N SER A 113 -0.75 -2.61 -12.51
CA SER A 113 -1.06 -3.46 -13.68
C SER A 113 -1.95 -4.66 -13.31
N HIS A 114 -1.73 -5.25 -12.14
CA HIS A 114 -2.52 -6.36 -11.62
C HIS A 114 -3.94 -5.90 -11.25
N HIS A 115 -4.08 -4.72 -10.65
CA HIS A 115 -5.37 -4.11 -10.34
C HIS A 115 -6.19 -3.79 -11.60
N LEU A 116 -5.57 -3.28 -12.67
CA LEU A 116 -6.26 -3.05 -13.95
C LEU A 116 -6.83 -4.34 -14.54
N LYS A 117 -6.02 -5.42 -14.54
CA LYS A 117 -6.46 -6.75 -15.02
C LYS A 117 -7.62 -7.30 -14.18
N ASN A 118 -7.51 -7.25 -12.85
CA ASN A 118 -8.55 -7.73 -11.95
C ASN A 118 -9.83 -6.90 -12.06
N ALA A 119 -9.73 -5.57 -12.18
CA ALA A 119 -10.89 -4.70 -12.35
C ALA A 119 -11.62 -4.98 -13.66
N SER A 120 -10.88 -5.22 -14.75
CA SER A 120 -11.46 -5.64 -16.04
C SER A 120 -12.22 -6.96 -15.89
N ARG A 121 -11.58 -7.98 -15.30
CA ARG A 121 -12.17 -9.29 -15.06
C ARG A 121 -13.42 -9.22 -14.18
N THR A 122 -13.35 -8.50 -13.06
CA THR A 122 -14.49 -8.35 -12.14
C THR A 122 -15.66 -7.63 -12.79
N ARG A 123 -15.40 -6.56 -13.58
CA ARG A 123 -16.46 -5.88 -14.33
C ARG A 123 -17.08 -6.77 -15.39
N PHE A 124 -16.27 -7.54 -16.12
CA PHE A 124 -16.76 -8.51 -17.10
C PHE A 124 -17.64 -9.57 -16.44
N LEU A 125 -17.17 -10.21 -15.37
CA LEU A 125 -17.93 -11.22 -14.63
C LEU A 125 -19.22 -10.66 -14.06
N LYS A 126 -19.21 -9.42 -13.53
CA LYS A 126 -20.41 -8.75 -13.07
C LYS A 126 -21.41 -8.55 -14.21
N LYS A 127 -20.97 -8.05 -15.37
CA LYS A 127 -21.85 -7.94 -16.55
C LYS A 127 -22.41 -9.29 -16.99
N GLN A 128 -21.62 -10.36 -16.90
CA GLN A 128 -22.08 -11.72 -17.22
C GLN A 128 -23.17 -12.19 -16.26
N VAL A 129 -22.94 -12.05 -14.95
CA VAL A 129 -23.90 -12.42 -13.91
C VAL A 129 -25.17 -11.60 -14.00
N ASP A 130 -25.04 -10.30 -14.26
CA ASP A 130 -26.16 -9.37 -14.39
C ASP A 130 -26.87 -9.50 -15.76
N GLY A 131 -26.42 -10.40 -16.65
CA GLY A 131 -27.01 -10.60 -17.98
C GLY A 131 -26.81 -9.43 -18.95
N GLN A 132 -25.85 -8.54 -18.67
CA GLN A 132 -25.54 -7.31 -19.41
C GLN A 132 -24.43 -7.49 -20.46
N LEU A 133 -24.12 -8.73 -20.84
CA LEU A 133 -23.22 -8.98 -21.96
C LEU A 133 -23.98 -8.77 -23.28
N SER A 134 -23.48 -7.89 -24.14
CA SER A 134 -23.94 -7.85 -25.53
C SER A 134 -23.54 -9.16 -26.22
N LEU A 135 -24.51 -9.84 -26.84
CA LEU A 135 -24.29 -11.07 -27.62
C LEU A 135 -24.09 -10.79 -29.11
N PHE A 136 -24.08 -9.52 -29.52
CA PHE A 136 -23.96 -9.11 -30.92
C PHE A 136 -22.76 -8.18 -31.10
N GLU A 137 -21.81 -8.62 -31.93
CA GLU A 137 -20.87 -7.79 -32.69
C GLU A 137 -21.40 -7.64 -34.12
#